data_AF-A0A4R4JGQ6-F1
#
_entry.id   AF-A0A4R4JGQ6-F1
#
_cell.length_a   1.000
_cell.length_b   1.000
_cell.length_c   1.000
_cell.angle_alpha   90.00
_cell.angle_beta   90.00
_cell.angle_gamma   90.00
#
_symmetry.space_group_name_H-M   'P 1'
#
loop_
_entity.id
_entity.type
_entity.pdbx_description
1 polymer ?
#
loop_
_entity_poly.entity_id
_entity_poly.type
_entity_poly.pdbx_seq_one_letter_code
_entity_poly.pdbx_strand_id
1 'polypeptide(L)'
;MVNKKVPQNDNNLYISPDPGTKDLKEPEKVWGAGAAEKTYAANKFDPATSDKQLSYTPGRVAKNLFNNYQADPDFLVFGYLTDWGIYDSRYGEFAGDTDVDYTVGGRGTDIMRLKDDNYPRYDKIIVGFTGIIGDEGAQQNNIEKGAIDFAIAEDQDDLINHRGKATFLDSWADVQAYLNCGFAGWVPGDPPEMFDPNKAQGVLGALVKLTKVAKPPKVGLSLGGWTMSQAFHHIAKEPDARENLAESLKKIFETFPMFTDLDLDWEYPGVPGAEGNDYGDEDAENFAELIKTIKQKLPDIKISIALNADPDKMAKANVLELIKAGVEGLNVMSYDFFGSPWADSLAHHTNIKRDPNNDQLNSMEDAVNYLLELNVNPKMIFCGFAGYSRNAQQAFVTSLSPLKGFYTPDNPDEDNTFGSFGPGTTEFPDLLRNYLDSDLKGKNDFTLYTDAVSDADFLYNENTGAFLSIETPRTVYRKAQFVKDKGLGGLFVWTIDADNGLLVNAAREGLGAAPVAPVTIDMSKFYHAGKIKLDSRQKRSQHSFITKLHQSKTVKKK
;
A
#
# COMPACT_ATOMS: atom_id res chain seq x y z
N MET A 1 24.54 -40.22 -9.99
CA MET A 1 25.54 -39.34 -9.34
C MET A 1 25.69 -38.14 -10.26
N VAL A 2 25.38 -36.89 -9.91
CA VAL A 2 25.36 -36.17 -8.63
C VAL A 2 24.11 -35.27 -8.65
N ASN A 3 23.20 -35.45 -7.69
CA ASN A 3 22.19 -34.44 -7.36
C ASN A 3 22.94 -33.21 -6.86
N LYS A 4 23.16 -32.22 -7.73
CA LYS A 4 23.54 -30.89 -7.29
C LYS A 4 22.31 -30.32 -6.57
N LYS A 5 22.27 -30.45 -5.24
CA LYS A 5 21.44 -29.59 -4.41
C LYS A 5 21.79 -28.16 -4.82
N VAL A 6 20.84 -27.46 -5.44
CA VAL A 6 20.87 -26.00 -5.53
C VAL A 6 21.07 -25.52 -4.09
N PRO A 7 22.07 -24.68 -3.78
CA PRO A 7 22.26 -24.19 -2.43
C PRO A 7 20.98 -23.48 -2.02
N GLN A 8 20.26 -24.03 -1.05
CA GLN A 8 19.20 -23.30 -0.39
C GLN A 8 19.92 -22.16 0.33
N ASN A 9 19.75 -20.93 -0.17
CA ASN A 9 20.36 -19.76 0.44
C ASN A 9 19.76 -19.65 1.85
N ASP A 10 20.60 -19.69 2.90
CA ASP A 10 20.21 -19.52 4.31
C ASP A 10 19.77 -18.07 4.62
N ASN A 11 19.13 -17.39 3.65
CA ASN A 11 18.55 -16.07 3.87
C ASN A 11 17.31 -16.21 4.76
N ASN A 12 17.26 -15.46 5.85
CA ASN A 12 16.18 -15.50 6.83
C ASN A 12 14.96 -14.62 6.46
N LEU A 13 15.03 -13.83 5.38
CA LEU A 13 13.99 -12.85 5.00
C LEU A 13 13.21 -13.24 3.73
N TYR A 14 13.85 -13.92 2.77
CA TYR A 14 13.22 -14.34 1.52
C TYR A 14 13.61 -15.77 1.11
N ILE A 15 12.90 -16.31 0.13
CA ILE A 15 13.03 -17.65 -0.44
C ILE A 15 13.51 -17.51 -1.90
N SER A 16 14.56 -18.24 -2.24
CA SER A 16 15.06 -18.38 -3.61
C SER A 16 15.52 -19.84 -3.84
N PRO A 17 15.09 -20.51 -4.93
CA PRO A 17 14.20 -19.99 -5.98
C PRO A 17 12.76 -19.68 -5.49
N ASP A 18 11.95 -18.99 -6.31
CA ASP A 18 10.53 -18.75 -6.01
C ASP A 18 9.83 -20.08 -5.64
N PRO A 19 9.27 -20.20 -4.42
CA PRO A 19 8.70 -21.45 -3.94
C PRO A 19 7.42 -21.87 -4.66
N GLY A 20 6.75 -20.94 -5.35
CA GLY A 20 5.39 -21.13 -5.83
C GLY A 20 4.35 -21.24 -4.71
N THR A 21 3.10 -21.48 -5.10
CA THR A 21 1.95 -21.62 -4.21
C THR A 21 1.45 -23.05 -4.25
N LYS A 22 1.36 -23.71 -3.10
CA LYS A 22 0.84 -25.08 -3.02
C LYS A 22 -0.68 -25.08 -3.20
N ASP A 23 -1.16 -26.00 -4.00
CA ASP A 23 -2.59 -26.30 -4.07
C ASP A 23 -3.04 -26.94 -2.75
N LEU A 24 -4.11 -26.42 -2.17
CA LEU A 24 -4.61 -26.90 -0.88
C LEU A 24 -5.38 -28.22 -0.99
N LYS A 25 -5.86 -28.60 -2.19
CA LYS A 25 -6.50 -29.89 -2.46
C LYS A 25 -5.49 -30.94 -2.92
N GLU A 26 -4.47 -30.55 -3.67
CA GLU A 26 -3.44 -31.42 -4.25
C GLU A 26 -2.03 -30.93 -3.85
N PRO A 27 -1.54 -31.16 -2.61
CA PRO A 27 -0.32 -30.51 -2.08
C PRO A 27 0.98 -30.77 -2.86
N GLU A 28 1.04 -31.83 -3.65
CA GLU A 28 2.12 -32.15 -4.60
C GLU A 28 2.22 -31.17 -5.77
N LYS A 29 1.15 -30.43 -6.04
CA LYS A 29 1.00 -29.48 -7.13
C LYS A 29 1.37 -28.08 -6.64
N VAL A 30 2.37 -27.50 -7.29
CA VAL A 30 2.93 -26.20 -6.91
C VAL A 30 2.83 -25.24 -8.10
N TRP A 31 1.99 -24.24 -7.95
CA TRP A 31 1.70 -23.22 -8.95
C TRP A 31 2.79 -22.13 -8.93
N GLY A 32 3.26 -21.67 -10.09
CA GLY A 32 4.21 -20.55 -10.16
C GLY A 32 5.60 -20.84 -9.58
N ALA A 33 5.99 -22.10 -9.39
CA ALA A 33 7.34 -22.43 -8.91
C ALA A 33 8.43 -21.93 -9.89
N GLY A 34 9.40 -21.19 -9.37
CA GLY A 34 10.46 -20.55 -10.17
C GLY A 34 9.96 -19.44 -11.10
N ALA A 35 8.73 -18.93 -10.93
CA ALA A 35 8.13 -17.97 -11.84
C ALA A 35 8.85 -16.62 -11.79
N ALA A 36 9.26 -16.14 -10.60
CA ALA A 36 10.04 -14.91 -10.49
C ALA A 36 11.33 -14.96 -11.32
N GLU A 37 12.12 -16.04 -11.24
CA GLU A 37 13.35 -16.17 -12.03
C GLU A 37 13.09 -16.23 -13.54
N LYS A 38 12.03 -16.94 -13.96
CA LYS A 38 11.61 -16.98 -15.37
C LYS A 38 11.22 -15.60 -15.87
N THR A 39 10.51 -14.83 -15.05
CA THR A 39 10.13 -13.45 -15.40
C THR A 39 11.33 -12.54 -15.48
N TYR A 40 12.28 -12.63 -14.55
CA TYR A 40 13.51 -11.85 -14.64
C TYR A 40 14.26 -12.14 -15.94
N ALA A 41 14.38 -13.41 -16.32
CA ALA A 41 15.01 -13.82 -17.56
C ALA A 41 14.26 -13.31 -18.81
N ALA A 42 12.93 -13.44 -18.84
CA ALA A 42 12.08 -13.00 -19.95
C ALA A 42 12.18 -11.49 -20.16
N ASN A 43 12.19 -10.72 -19.07
CA ASN A 43 12.25 -9.26 -19.11
C ASN A 43 13.67 -8.70 -19.14
N LYS A 44 14.69 -9.57 -19.09
CA LYS A 44 16.11 -9.17 -18.93
C LYS A 44 16.31 -8.25 -17.73
N PHE A 45 15.56 -8.49 -16.66
CA PHE A 45 15.70 -7.78 -15.40
C PHE A 45 16.96 -8.27 -14.68
N ASP A 46 17.87 -7.34 -14.41
CA ASP A 46 19.05 -7.54 -13.57
C ASP A 46 19.02 -6.47 -12.48
N PRO A 47 18.79 -6.83 -11.20
CA PRO A 47 18.65 -5.84 -10.15
C PRO A 47 19.88 -4.95 -9.97
N ALA A 48 21.08 -5.35 -10.42
CA ALA A 48 22.27 -4.51 -10.31
C ALA A 48 22.33 -3.39 -11.36
N THR A 49 21.62 -3.53 -12.48
CA THR A 49 21.75 -2.66 -13.65
C THR A 49 20.43 -2.14 -14.22
N SER A 50 19.31 -2.80 -13.95
CA SER A 50 17.98 -2.42 -14.42
C SER A 50 17.50 -1.11 -13.79
N ASP A 51 17.14 -0.17 -14.66
CA ASP A 51 16.55 1.12 -14.30
C ASP A 51 15.20 1.38 -15.01
N LYS A 52 14.77 0.47 -15.91
CA LYS A 52 13.52 0.58 -16.69
C LYS A 52 12.60 -0.63 -16.62
N GLN A 53 13.11 -1.78 -16.21
CA GLN A 53 12.34 -3.01 -16.20
C GLN A 53 11.50 -3.13 -14.93
N LEU A 54 10.34 -3.78 -15.06
CA LEU A 54 9.54 -4.24 -13.94
C LEU A 54 9.98 -5.66 -13.56
N SER A 55 10.19 -5.89 -12.27
CA SER A 55 10.64 -7.19 -11.76
C SER A 55 9.51 -8.22 -11.71
N TYR A 56 8.27 -7.78 -11.48
CA TYR A 56 7.11 -8.62 -11.15
C TYR A 56 7.40 -9.62 -10.02
N THR A 57 8.23 -9.23 -9.05
CA THR A 57 8.59 -10.09 -7.92
C THR A 57 7.38 -10.37 -7.03
N PRO A 58 6.92 -11.62 -6.92
CA PRO A 58 5.70 -11.93 -6.17
C PRO A 58 5.96 -11.91 -4.65
N GLY A 59 4.95 -11.57 -3.86
CA GLY A 59 4.99 -11.54 -2.40
C GLY A 59 5.33 -12.89 -1.76
N ARG A 60 5.00 -14.02 -2.40
CA ARG A 60 5.32 -15.39 -1.91
C ARG A 60 6.81 -15.68 -1.76
N VAL A 61 7.68 -14.85 -2.36
CA VAL A 61 9.13 -14.97 -2.15
C VAL A 61 9.56 -14.48 -0.77
N ALA A 62 8.80 -13.59 -0.14
CA ALA A 62 9.09 -13.11 1.20
C ALA A 62 8.67 -14.16 2.24
N LYS A 63 9.52 -14.41 3.24
CA LYS A 63 9.16 -15.32 4.34
C LYS A 63 8.10 -14.67 5.22
N ASN A 64 7.21 -15.49 5.78
CA ASN A 64 6.22 -15.04 6.73
C ASN A 64 6.88 -14.80 8.11
N LEU A 65 7.05 -13.53 8.50
CA LEU A 65 7.88 -13.11 9.63
C LEU A 65 7.12 -12.34 10.71
N PHE A 66 5.79 -12.40 10.74
CA PHE A 66 5.03 -11.79 11.82
C PHE A 66 5.40 -12.43 13.17
N ASN A 67 5.74 -11.57 14.13
CA ASN A 67 5.78 -11.95 15.53
C ASN A 67 4.38 -11.85 16.15
N ASN A 68 4.22 -12.43 17.34
CA ASN A 68 3.07 -12.18 18.19
C ASN A 68 3.41 -11.08 19.19
N TYR A 69 2.49 -10.17 19.46
CA TYR A 69 2.64 -9.12 20.46
C TYR A 69 1.44 -9.10 21.39
N GLN A 70 1.66 -8.68 22.64
CA GLN A 70 0.54 -8.32 23.51
C GLN A 70 -0.13 -7.07 22.95
N ALA A 71 -1.47 -7.06 22.92
CA ALA A 71 -2.22 -5.90 22.49
C ALA A 71 -1.96 -4.73 23.45
N ASP A 72 -1.69 -3.56 22.88
CA ASP A 72 -1.64 -2.31 23.62
C ASP A 72 -2.98 -1.59 23.41
N PRO A 73 -3.83 -1.45 24.44
CA PRO A 73 -5.14 -0.84 24.29
C PRO A 73 -5.08 0.64 23.92
N ASP A 74 -3.93 1.31 24.08
CA ASP A 74 -3.77 2.73 23.81
C ASP A 74 -3.48 3.04 22.33
N PHE A 75 -3.11 2.03 21.54
CA PHE A 75 -2.70 2.20 20.14
C PHE A 75 -3.30 1.14 19.22
N LEU A 76 -3.61 1.54 17.98
CA LEU A 76 -3.97 0.62 16.91
C LEU A 76 -2.85 0.54 15.87
N VAL A 77 -2.48 -0.67 15.48
CA VAL A 77 -1.65 -0.92 14.29
C VAL A 77 -2.48 -1.73 13.31
N PHE A 78 -2.85 -1.10 12.21
CA PHE A 78 -3.72 -1.68 11.19
C PHE A 78 -3.12 -1.57 9.79
N GLY A 79 -3.87 -1.94 8.77
CA GLY A 79 -3.44 -1.73 7.40
C GLY A 79 -4.52 -2.02 6.39
N TYR A 80 -4.23 -1.61 5.16
CA TYR A 80 -5.08 -1.85 4.01
C TYR A 80 -4.72 -3.17 3.34
N LEU A 81 -5.72 -4.01 3.09
CA LEU A 81 -5.62 -5.24 2.33
C LEU A 81 -6.31 -5.03 0.98
N THR A 82 -5.58 -5.22 -0.10
CA THR A 82 -6.08 -5.02 -1.46
C THR A 82 -6.63 -6.32 -2.02
N ASP A 83 -7.81 -6.30 -2.64
CA ASP A 83 -8.40 -7.48 -3.29
C ASP A 83 -7.51 -8.03 -4.42
N TRP A 84 -6.84 -7.16 -5.18
CA TRP A 84 -5.95 -7.55 -6.29
C TRP A 84 -4.61 -8.17 -5.83
N GLY A 85 -4.28 -8.10 -4.54
CA GLY A 85 -3.03 -8.62 -3.97
C GLY A 85 -2.84 -10.13 -4.16
N ILE A 86 -3.95 -10.85 -4.35
CA ILE A 86 -3.99 -12.32 -4.47
C ILE A 86 -3.57 -12.82 -5.86
N TYR A 87 -3.64 -11.98 -6.89
CA TYR A 87 -3.44 -12.41 -8.27
C TYR A 87 -1.97 -12.67 -8.60
N ASP A 88 -1.73 -13.70 -9.41
CA ASP A 88 -0.51 -13.82 -10.21
C ASP A 88 -0.83 -14.63 -11.47
N SER A 89 -0.75 -13.98 -12.64
CA SER A 89 -1.02 -14.63 -13.93
C SER A 89 -0.08 -15.80 -14.23
N ARG A 90 1.08 -15.87 -13.55
CA ARG A 90 2.07 -16.94 -13.72
C ARG A 90 1.64 -18.28 -13.13
N TYR A 91 0.46 -18.36 -12.55
CA TYR A 91 -0.20 -19.63 -12.25
C TYR A 91 -0.72 -20.30 -13.53
N GLY A 92 -0.96 -19.56 -14.62
CA GLY A 92 -1.66 -20.07 -15.80
C GLY A 92 -3.16 -20.22 -15.56
N GLU A 93 -3.90 -20.62 -16.58
CA GLU A 93 -5.37 -20.79 -16.48
C GLU A 93 -5.74 -22.05 -15.69
N PHE A 94 -4.92 -23.09 -15.81
CA PHE A 94 -5.09 -24.38 -15.16
C PHE A 94 -3.73 -24.98 -14.84
N ALA A 95 -3.75 -26.06 -14.08
CA ALA A 95 -2.53 -26.63 -13.60
C ALA A 95 -1.78 -27.42 -14.65
N GLY A 96 -0.47 -27.20 -14.72
CA GLY A 96 0.34 -27.78 -15.78
C GLY A 96 0.22 -27.03 -17.10
N ASP A 97 -0.44 -25.87 -17.12
CA ASP A 97 -0.33 -24.92 -18.22
C ASP A 97 1.15 -24.59 -18.48
N THR A 98 1.58 -24.87 -19.71
CA THR A 98 2.96 -24.65 -20.17
C THR A 98 3.12 -23.36 -20.96
N ASP A 99 2.01 -22.73 -21.37
CA ASP A 99 1.98 -21.55 -22.24
C ASP A 99 1.78 -20.26 -21.43
N VAL A 100 2.28 -20.28 -20.19
CA VAL A 100 2.25 -19.14 -19.27
C VAL A 100 3.15 -18.01 -19.79
N ASP A 101 2.59 -16.81 -19.93
CA ASP A 101 3.36 -15.60 -20.20
C ASP A 101 4.15 -15.16 -18.96
N TYR A 102 5.47 -15.37 -18.99
CA TYR A 102 6.36 -14.96 -17.91
C TYR A 102 6.83 -13.52 -18.04
N THR A 103 6.42 -12.73 -19.04
CA THR A 103 6.82 -11.32 -19.16
C THR A 103 6.06 -10.40 -18.19
N VAL A 104 4.95 -10.88 -17.65
CA VAL A 104 4.12 -10.20 -16.65
C VAL A 104 3.85 -11.12 -15.46
N GLY A 105 3.38 -10.57 -14.36
CA GLY A 105 3.02 -11.32 -13.18
C GLY A 105 2.29 -10.47 -12.15
N GLY A 106 1.71 -11.12 -11.15
CA GLY A 106 1.06 -10.44 -10.03
C GLY A 106 1.76 -10.67 -8.70
N ARG A 107 1.23 -10.04 -7.65
CA ARG A 107 1.74 -10.12 -6.27
C ARG A 107 1.65 -11.53 -5.74
N GLY A 108 0.54 -12.23 -5.96
CA GLY A 108 0.36 -13.61 -5.56
C GLY A 108 0.56 -13.79 -4.05
N THR A 109 0.10 -12.83 -3.25
CA THR A 109 0.28 -12.81 -1.80
C THR A 109 -0.85 -13.58 -1.12
N ASP A 110 -0.51 -14.62 -0.35
CA ASP A 110 -1.48 -15.39 0.43
C ASP A 110 -1.98 -14.60 1.66
N ILE A 111 -3.28 -14.35 1.73
CA ILE A 111 -3.93 -13.67 2.86
C ILE A 111 -3.80 -14.52 4.15
N MET A 112 -3.78 -15.85 4.03
CA MET A 112 -3.78 -16.74 5.19
C MET A 112 -2.48 -16.70 6.01
N ARG A 113 -1.43 -16.05 5.50
CA ARG A 113 -0.23 -15.73 6.31
C ARG A 113 -0.55 -14.84 7.52
N LEU A 114 -1.69 -14.14 7.50
CA LEU A 114 -2.20 -13.31 8.59
C LEU A 114 -2.97 -14.12 9.65
N LYS A 115 -3.30 -15.39 9.40
CA LYS A 115 -4.03 -16.20 10.37
C LYS A 115 -3.11 -16.66 11.51
N ASP A 116 -3.53 -16.38 12.73
CA ASP A 116 -3.00 -16.94 13.97
C ASP A 116 -4.18 -17.15 14.92
N ASP A 117 -4.18 -18.25 15.67
CA ASP A 117 -5.34 -18.61 16.48
C ASP A 117 -5.47 -17.74 17.74
N ASN A 118 -4.40 -17.08 18.18
CA ASN A 118 -4.31 -16.43 19.48
C ASN A 118 -3.96 -14.95 19.43
N TYR A 119 -3.35 -14.46 18.35
CA TYR A 119 -2.87 -13.08 18.23
C TYR A 119 -3.10 -12.52 16.82
N PRO A 120 -3.91 -11.45 16.67
CA PRO A 120 -4.07 -10.86 15.35
C PRO A 120 -2.76 -10.17 14.91
N ARG A 121 -2.39 -10.28 13.64
CA ARG A 121 -1.18 -9.62 13.10
C ARG A 121 -1.34 -8.09 13.08
N TYR A 122 -2.54 -7.65 12.77
CA TYR A 122 -2.99 -6.27 12.78
C TYR A 122 -4.23 -6.15 13.66
N ASP A 123 -4.40 -5.05 14.40
CA ASP A 123 -5.59 -4.85 15.25
C ASP A 123 -6.86 -4.67 14.41
N LYS A 124 -6.70 -4.09 13.22
CA LYS A 124 -7.72 -3.90 12.21
C LYS A 124 -7.14 -4.23 10.82
N ILE A 125 -7.95 -4.82 9.96
CA ILE A 125 -7.66 -5.01 8.53
C ILE A 125 -8.74 -4.25 7.77
N ILE A 126 -8.36 -3.34 6.89
CA ILE A 126 -9.29 -2.56 6.07
C ILE A 126 -9.21 -3.11 4.67
N VAL A 127 -10.28 -3.74 4.19
CA VAL A 127 -10.32 -4.25 2.83
C VAL A 127 -10.68 -3.12 1.87
N GLY A 128 -9.82 -2.94 0.88
CA GLY A 128 -9.90 -1.89 -0.12
C GLY A 128 -9.86 -2.50 -1.52
N PHE A 129 -10.68 -2.07 -2.47
CA PHE A 129 -11.63 -0.95 -2.34
C PHE A 129 -12.98 -1.25 -2.97
N THR A 130 -13.99 -0.59 -2.41
CA THR A 130 -15.29 -0.43 -3.05
C THR A 130 -15.35 0.90 -3.78
N GLY A 131 -16.12 0.94 -4.87
CA GLY A 131 -16.36 2.13 -5.67
C GLY A 131 -17.81 2.58 -5.58
N ILE A 132 -18.12 3.71 -6.23
CA ILE A 132 -19.46 4.31 -6.23
C ILE A 132 -20.00 4.32 -7.65
N ILE A 133 -21.17 3.73 -7.88
CA ILE A 133 -21.81 3.71 -9.20
C ILE A 133 -22.08 5.15 -9.65
N GLY A 134 -21.64 5.49 -10.87
CA GLY A 134 -21.63 6.85 -11.41
C GLY A 134 -20.28 7.56 -11.30
N ASP A 135 -19.22 6.85 -10.87
CA ASP A 135 -17.83 7.28 -11.06
C ASP A 135 -17.49 7.30 -12.56
N GLU A 136 -16.95 8.41 -13.03
CA GLU A 136 -16.51 8.61 -14.42
C GLU A 136 -14.96 8.64 -14.53
N GLY A 137 -14.27 8.17 -13.49
CA GLY A 137 -12.82 8.12 -13.41
C GLY A 137 -12.22 6.85 -13.99
N ALA A 138 -10.94 6.61 -13.68
CA ALA A 138 -10.15 5.51 -14.24
C ALA A 138 -10.72 4.10 -13.96
N GLN A 139 -11.58 3.96 -12.94
CA GLN A 139 -12.17 2.69 -12.53
C GLN A 139 -13.65 2.55 -12.92
N GLN A 140 -14.23 3.48 -13.70
CA GLN A 140 -15.63 3.44 -14.15
C GLN A 140 -16.04 2.04 -14.62
N ASN A 141 -15.33 1.49 -15.61
CA ASN A 141 -15.69 0.19 -16.21
C ASN A 141 -15.70 -0.97 -15.19
N ASN A 142 -14.79 -0.95 -14.21
CA ASN A 142 -14.71 -2.00 -13.19
C ASN A 142 -15.82 -1.84 -12.15
N ILE A 143 -16.19 -0.60 -11.80
CA ILE A 143 -17.33 -0.29 -10.93
C ILE A 143 -18.64 -0.74 -11.59
N GLU A 144 -18.85 -0.38 -12.85
CA GLU A 144 -20.03 -0.77 -13.62
C GLU A 144 -20.14 -2.29 -13.78
N LYS A 145 -19.02 -2.95 -14.12
CA LYS A 145 -18.95 -4.42 -14.18
C LYS A 145 -19.28 -5.05 -12.82
N GLY A 146 -18.68 -4.57 -11.74
CA GLY A 146 -18.94 -5.07 -10.39
C GLY A 146 -20.40 -4.93 -9.99
N ALA A 147 -21.03 -3.79 -10.31
CA ALA A 147 -22.44 -3.57 -10.04
C ALA A 147 -23.36 -4.57 -10.75
N ILE A 148 -23.04 -4.94 -12.00
CA ILE A 148 -23.78 -5.95 -12.76
C ILE A 148 -23.48 -7.36 -12.22
N ASP A 149 -22.22 -7.69 -11.98
CA ASP A 149 -21.80 -8.99 -11.44
C ASP A 149 -22.53 -9.30 -10.12
N PHE A 150 -22.62 -8.32 -9.21
CA PHE A 150 -23.30 -8.46 -7.92
C PHE A 150 -24.82 -8.24 -8.00
N ALA A 151 -25.39 -8.14 -9.21
CA ALA A 151 -26.80 -7.92 -9.47
C ALA A 151 -27.38 -6.72 -8.68
N ILE A 152 -26.58 -5.65 -8.57
CA ILE A 152 -27.05 -4.33 -8.12
C ILE A 152 -27.80 -3.66 -9.25
N ALA A 153 -27.29 -3.78 -10.49
CA ALA A 153 -27.91 -3.39 -11.75
C ALA A 153 -28.18 -4.62 -12.62
N GLU A 154 -29.25 -4.61 -13.40
CA GLU A 154 -29.56 -5.72 -14.34
C GLU A 154 -28.60 -5.77 -15.52
N ASP A 155 -28.26 -4.60 -16.08
CA ASP A 155 -27.36 -4.42 -17.21
C ASP A 155 -26.79 -2.98 -17.23
N GLN A 156 -26.11 -2.64 -18.32
CA GLN A 156 -25.50 -1.33 -18.50
C GLN A 156 -26.52 -0.18 -18.52
N ASP A 157 -27.71 -0.39 -19.08
CA ASP A 157 -28.74 0.65 -19.22
C ASP A 157 -29.41 0.94 -17.86
N ASP A 158 -29.38 -0.03 -16.93
CA ASP A 158 -29.95 0.10 -15.59
C ASP A 158 -29.02 0.80 -14.57
N LEU A 159 -27.72 0.92 -14.86
CA LEU A 159 -26.74 1.56 -13.95
C LEU A 159 -27.12 2.98 -13.52
N ILE A 160 -27.76 3.74 -14.42
CA ILE A 160 -28.21 5.10 -14.12
C ILE A 160 -29.23 5.16 -12.98
N ASN A 161 -30.03 4.10 -12.79
CA ASN A 161 -31.01 3.99 -11.71
C ASN A 161 -30.35 3.62 -10.35
N HIS A 162 -29.04 3.39 -10.36
CA HIS A 162 -28.26 2.94 -9.21
C HIS A 162 -27.10 3.87 -8.86
N ARG A 163 -27.05 5.05 -9.48
CA ARG A 163 -26.09 6.09 -9.17
C ARG A 163 -26.05 6.41 -7.67
N GLY A 164 -24.84 6.51 -7.14
CA GLY A 164 -24.55 6.75 -5.73
C GLY A 164 -24.49 5.50 -4.87
N LYS A 165 -24.80 4.30 -5.38
CA LYS A 165 -24.63 3.08 -4.58
C LYS A 165 -23.17 2.61 -4.54
N ALA A 166 -22.73 2.06 -3.41
CA ALA A 166 -21.45 1.38 -3.29
C ALA A 166 -21.48 -0.01 -3.95
N THR A 167 -20.37 -0.40 -4.58
CA THR A 167 -20.16 -1.75 -5.11
C THR A 167 -18.71 -2.18 -4.96
N PHE A 168 -18.51 -3.48 -4.82
CA PHE A 168 -17.22 -4.13 -5.08
C PHE A 168 -16.97 -4.18 -6.60
N LEU A 169 -15.70 -4.28 -7.02
CA LEU A 169 -15.30 -4.15 -8.42
C LEU A 169 -14.88 -5.48 -9.05
N ASP A 170 -14.46 -6.45 -8.25
CA ASP A 170 -13.86 -7.69 -8.72
C ASP A 170 -14.53 -8.90 -8.07
N SER A 171 -15.66 -9.31 -8.63
CA SER A 171 -16.43 -10.45 -8.14
C SER A 171 -15.62 -11.74 -8.00
N TRP A 172 -14.61 -11.94 -8.83
CA TRP A 172 -13.73 -13.09 -8.69
C TRP A 172 -12.86 -12.95 -7.45
N ALA A 173 -12.09 -11.87 -7.32
CA ALA A 173 -11.22 -11.68 -6.16
C ALA A 173 -12.01 -11.61 -4.86
N ASP A 174 -13.14 -10.92 -4.86
CA ASP A 174 -13.92 -10.61 -3.67
C ASP A 174 -14.60 -11.85 -3.08
N VAL A 175 -15.24 -12.69 -3.93
CA VAL A 175 -16.09 -13.80 -3.43
C VAL A 175 -15.86 -15.17 -4.06
N GLN A 176 -15.05 -15.31 -5.12
CA GLN A 176 -14.90 -16.60 -5.83
C GLN A 176 -13.48 -17.17 -5.86
N ALA A 177 -12.44 -16.34 -5.67
CA ALA A 177 -11.05 -16.77 -5.77
C ALA A 177 -10.67 -17.74 -4.64
N TYR A 178 -9.94 -18.80 -4.96
CA TYR A 178 -9.52 -19.80 -3.97
C TYR A 178 -8.03 -19.77 -3.65
N LEU A 179 -7.19 -19.56 -4.68
CA LEU A 179 -5.75 -19.38 -4.51
C LEU A 179 -5.49 -18.12 -3.70
N ASN A 180 -4.54 -18.21 -2.76
CA ASN A 180 -4.16 -17.11 -1.86
C ASN A 180 -5.27 -16.59 -0.92
N CYS A 181 -6.45 -17.21 -0.93
CA CYS A 181 -7.59 -16.90 -0.05
C CYS A 181 -7.87 -18.04 0.96
N GLY A 182 -7.01 -19.07 0.99
CA GLY A 182 -7.11 -20.19 1.92
C GLY A 182 -8.17 -21.23 1.58
N PHE A 183 -8.64 -21.32 0.33
CA PHE A 183 -9.64 -22.30 -0.10
C PHE A 183 -9.00 -23.40 -0.96
N ALA A 184 -9.52 -24.63 -0.82
CA ALA A 184 -8.94 -25.82 -1.45
C ALA A 184 -9.04 -25.83 -2.97
N GLY A 185 -10.02 -25.13 -3.54
CA GLY A 185 -10.32 -25.15 -4.95
C GLY A 185 -11.56 -24.34 -5.25
N TRP A 186 -11.82 -24.17 -6.55
CA TRP A 186 -13.03 -23.53 -7.05
C TRP A 186 -14.30 -24.28 -6.61
N VAL A 187 -15.34 -23.51 -6.32
CA VAL A 187 -16.71 -24.00 -6.09
C VAL A 187 -17.68 -23.27 -7.03
N PRO A 188 -18.72 -23.95 -7.55
CA PRO A 188 -19.72 -23.29 -8.37
C PRO A 188 -20.57 -22.31 -7.56
N GLY A 189 -20.90 -21.17 -8.18
CA GLY A 189 -21.80 -20.16 -7.63
C GLY A 189 -21.58 -18.81 -8.30
N ASP A 190 -22.67 -18.16 -8.72
CA ASP A 190 -22.60 -16.82 -9.29
C ASP A 190 -22.30 -15.78 -8.19
N PRO A 191 -21.68 -14.63 -8.52
CA PRO A 191 -21.27 -13.65 -7.50
C PRO A 191 -22.37 -13.23 -6.51
N PRO A 192 -23.65 -13.00 -6.89
CA PRO A 192 -24.70 -12.65 -5.94
C PRO A 192 -24.99 -13.77 -4.94
N GLU A 193 -24.84 -15.03 -5.34
CA GLU A 193 -25.00 -16.18 -4.44
C GLU A 193 -23.80 -16.35 -3.51
N MET A 194 -22.61 -16.01 -4.00
CA MET A 194 -21.34 -16.10 -3.28
C MET A 194 -21.13 -14.92 -2.32
N PHE A 195 -21.85 -13.80 -2.51
CA PHE A 195 -21.90 -12.64 -1.61
C PHE A 195 -22.68 -12.94 -0.31
N ASP A 196 -22.26 -13.99 0.39
CA ASP A 196 -22.79 -14.48 1.67
C ASP A 196 -21.59 -14.96 2.51
N PRO A 197 -21.45 -14.52 3.78
CA PRO A 197 -20.31 -14.90 4.63
C PRO A 197 -20.12 -16.40 4.85
N ASN A 198 -21.14 -17.23 4.59
CA ASN A 198 -21.04 -18.69 4.71
C ASN A 198 -20.62 -19.37 3.40
N LYS A 199 -20.70 -18.67 2.27
CA LYS A 199 -20.40 -19.21 0.93
C LYS A 199 -19.18 -18.57 0.29
N ALA A 200 -18.93 -17.29 0.59
CA ALA A 200 -17.85 -16.51 0.01
C ALA A 200 -16.52 -17.28 0.09
N GLN A 201 -15.92 -17.46 -1.08
CA GLN A 201 -14.48 -17.61 -1.20
C GLN A 201 -13.87 -16.20 -1.31
N GLY A 202 -12.79 -16.04 -2.05
CA GLY A 202 -12.18 -14.74 -2.29
C GLY A 202 -11.65 -14.07 -1.02
N VAL A 203 -11.37 -12.78 -1.14
CA VAL A 203 -10.85 -11.93 -0.09
C VAL A 203 -11.87 -11.82 1.06
N LEU A 204 -13.16 -11.67 0.76
CA LEU A 204 -14.20 -11.60 1.79
C LEU A 204 -14.31 -12.91 2.58
N GLY A 205 -14.25 -14.05 1.90
CA GLY A 205 -14.22 -15.36 2.55
C GLY A 205 -12.95 -15.60 3.37
N ALA A 206 -11.79 -15.09 2.92
CA ALA A 206 -10.56 -15.12 3.69
C ALA A 206 -10.67 -14.28 4.98
N LEU A 207 -11.26 -13.08 4.90
CA LEU A 207 -11.52 -12.23 6.07
C LEU A 207 -12.49 -12.90 7.06
N VAL A 208 -13.54 -13.58 6.58
CA VAL A 208 -14.42 -14.40 7.44
C VAL A 208 -13.63 -15.49 8.16
N LYS A 209 -12.61 -16.10 7.54
CA LYS A 209 -11.74 -17.07 8.24
C LYS A 209 -10.85 -16.40 9.28
N LEU A 210 -10.33 -15.21 9.00
CA LEU A 210 -9.51 -14.45 9.94
C LEU A 210 -10.30 -14.00 11.18
N THR A 211 -11.64 -13.84 11.07
CA THR A 211 -12.49 -13.52 12.23
C THR A 211 -12.89 -14.76 13.06
N LYS A 212 -12.67 -15.98 12.56
CA LYS A 212 -12.99 -17.25 13.24
C LYS A 212 -11.81 -17.80 14.06
N VAL A 213 -11.18 -16.94 14.85
CA VAL A 213 -10.06 -17.28 15.77
C VAL A 213 -10.33 -16.74 17.18
N ALA A 214 -9.53 -17.13 18.19
CA ALA A 214 -9.82 -16.76 19.58
C ALA A 214 -9.68 -15.24 19.83
N LYS A 215 -8.79 -14.57 19.09
CA LYS A 215 -8.63 -13.11 19.11
C LYS A 215 -8.62 -12.57 17.68
N PRO A 216 -9.79 -12.26 17.10
CA PRO A 216 -9.86 -11.82 15.71
C PRO A 216 -9.40 -10.36 15.57
N PRO A 217 -8.85 -9.97 14.40
CA PRO A 217 -8.73 -8.56 14.05
C PRO A 217 -10.13 -7.96 13.83
N LYS A 218 -10.25 -6.64 14.01
CA LYS A 218 -11.40 -5.92 13.43
C LYS A 218 -11.30 -5.91 11.91
N VAL A 219 -12.43 -5.84 11.24
CA VAL A 219 -12.47 -5.74 9.78
C VAL A 219 -13.18 -4.44 9.40
N GLY A 220 -12.53 -3.63 8.58
CA GLY A 220 -13.09 -2.42 8.01
C GLY A 220 -13.26 -2.55 6.50
N LEU A 221 -14.14 -1.73 5.94
CA LEU A 221 -14.33 -1.56 4.50
C LEU A 221 -13.82 -0.17 4.09
N SER A 222 -13.04 -0.06 3.03
CA SER A 222 -12.71 1.24 2.44
C SER A 222 -13.49 1.49 1.15
N LEU A 223 -14.03 2.70 1.04
CA LEU A 223 -14.74 3.22 -0.13
C LEU A 223 -13.89 4.31 -0.76
N GLY A 224 -13.57 4.17 -2.05
CA GLY A 224 -12.75 5.12 -2.79
C GLY A 224 -11.29 4.72 -2.88
N GLY A 225 -10.41 5.54 -2.31
CA GLY A 225 -8.97 5.53 -2.56
C GLY A 225 -8.60 6.35 -3.80
N TRP A 226 -7.29 6.44 -4.07
CA TRP A 226 -6.74 7.31 -5.12
C TRP A 226 -7.45 7.24 -6.48
N THR A 227 -7.72 6.03 -7.01
CA THR A 227 -8.30 5.85 -8.37
C THR A 227 -9.82 5.74 -8.42
N MET A 228 -10.53 5.90 -7.29
CA MET A 228 -11.99 5.75 -7.19
C MET A 228 -12.64 6.87 -6.38
N SER A 229 -11.98 8.04 -6.35
CA SER A 229 -12.45 9.20 -5.61
C SER A 229 -13.27 10.19 -6.45
N GLN A 230 -13.41 9.96 -7.76
CA GLN A 230 -14.02 10.90 -8.69
C GLN A 230 -15.50 11.16 -8.32
N ALA A 231 -16.24 10.09 -8.00
CA ALA A 231 -17.66 10.21 -7.70
C ALA A 231 -17.97 11.05 -6.45
N PHE A 232 -17.06 11.14 -5.46
CA PHE A 232 -17.38 11.76 -4.16
C PHE A 232 -17.87 13.20 -4.28
N HIS A 233 -17.23 14.02 -5.14
CA HIS A 233 -17.60 15.43 -5.34
C HIS A 233 -19.08 15.57 -5.70
N HIS A 234 -19.56 14.75 -6.63
CA HIS A 234 -20.94 14.80 -7.10
C HIS A 234 -21.92 14.14 -6.12
N ILE A 235 -21.56 12.98 -5.59
CA ILE A 235 -22.44 12.18 -4.71
C ILE A 235 -22.65 12.86 -3.36
N ALA A 236 -21.61 13.49 -2.80
CA ALA A 236 -21.72 14.23 -1.55
C ALA A 236 -22.65 15.44 -1.68
N LYS A 237 -22.73 16.07 -2.87
CA LYS A 237 -23.54 17.27 -3.13
C LYS A 237 -25.05 16.97 -3.20
N GLU A 238 -25.43 15.80 -3.67
CA GLU A 238 -26.82 15.46 -4.00
C GLU A 238 -27.50 14.63 -2.89
N PRO A 239 -28.59 15.12 -2.26
CA PRO A 239 -29.25 14.41 -1.15
C PRO A 239 -29.67 12.97 -1.46
N ASP A 240 -30.30 12.74 -2.62
CA ASP A 240 -30.77 11.40 -3.01
C ASP A 240 -29.60 10.44 -3.26
N ALA A 241 -28.49 10.95 -3.80
CA ALA A 241 -27.27 10.17 -4.01
C ALA A 241 -26.59 9.80 -2.69
N ARG A 242 -26.57 10.71 -1.70
CA ARG A 242 -26.10 10.42 -0.34
C ARG A 242 -26.92 9.31 0.32
N GLU A 243 -28.25 9.34 0.18
CA GLU A 243 -29.14 8.29 0.70
C GLU A 243 -28.90 6.94 0.01
N ASN A 244 -28.73 6.93 -1.32
CA ASN A 244 -28.40 5.70 -2.07
C ASN A 244 -27.07 5.09 -1.58
N LEU A 245 -26.06 5.93 -1.33
CA LEU A 245 -24.78 5.48 -0.81
C LEU A 245 -24.92 4.88 0.58
N ALA A 246 -25.59 5.59 1.49
CA ALA A 246 -25.77 5.12 2.86
C ALA A 246 -26.59 3.83 2.94
N GLU A 247 -27.63 3.66 2.11
CA GLU A 247 -28.45 2.45 2.10
C GLU A 247 -27.71 1.24 1.51
N SER A 248 -26.93 1.45 0.43
CA SER A 248 -26.12 0.37 -0.15
C SER A 248 -24.97 -0.07 0.76
N LEU A 249 -24.29 0.87 1.42
CA LEU A 249 -23.33 0.55 2.48
C LEU A 249 -24.00 -0.22 3.61
N LYS A 250 -25.17 0.22 4.08
CA LYS A 250 -25.93 -0.51 5.10
C LYS A 250 -26.19 -1.97 4.69
N LYS A 251 -26.59 -2.21 3.44
CA LYS A 251 -26.78 -3.59 2.92
C LYS A 251 -25.49 -4.43 2.98
N ILE A 252 -24.34 -3.85 2.64
CA ILE A 252 -23.04 -4.55 2.72
C ILE A 252 -22.74 -4.95 4.17
N PHE A 253 -22.90 -4.02 5.12
CA PHE A 253 -22.64 -4.26 6.54
C PHE A 253 -23.63 -5.23 7.18
N GLU A 254 -24.89 -5.23 6.74
CA GLU A 254 -25.90 -6.24 7.15
C GLU A 254 -25.58 -7.63 6.59
N THR A 255 -25.03 -7.71 5.38
CA THR A 255 -24.64 -8.97 4.73
C THR A 255 -23.37 -9.56 5.37
N PHE A 256 -22.38 -8.71 5.63
CA PHE A 256 -21.11 -9.07 6.24
C PHE A 256 -20.95 -8.36 7.60
N PRO A 257 -21.61 -8.86 8.67
CA PRO A 257 -21.57 -8.24 10.00
C PRO A 257 -20.18 -8.30 10.67
N MET A 258 -19.19 -8.89 10.00
CA MET A 258 -17.78 -8.80 10.41
C MET A 258 -17.21 -7.39 10.26
N PHE A 259 -17.80 -6.55 9.39
CA PHE A 259 -17.38 -5.17 9.20
C PHE A 259 -17.84 -4.31 10.37
N THR A 260 -16.88 -3.66 11.04
CA THR A 260 -17.13 -2.77 12.19
C THR A 260 -16.70 -1.32 11.94
N ASP A 261 -15.95 -1.10 10.86
CA ASP A 261 -15.33 0.18 10.51
C ASP A 261 -15.59 0.47 9.02
N LEU A 262 -15.83 1.74 8.69
CA LEU A 262 -15.95 2.26 7.34
C LEU A 262 -14.91 3.36 7.16
N ASP A 263 -14.01 3.21 6.21
CA ASP A 263 -13.05 4.23 5.84
C ASP A 263 -13.53 4.89 4.54
N LEU A 264 -13.91 6.16 4.64
CA LEU A 264 -14.30 7.00 3.51
C LEU A 264 -13.02 7.65 2.96
N ASP A 265 -12.32 6.93 2.09
CA ASP A 265 -11.05 7.37 1.51
C ASP A 265 -11.29 8.23 0.26
N TRP A 266 -11.95 9.38 0.46
CA TRP A 266 -12.00 10.44 -0.56
C TRP A 266 -10.64 11.15 -0.61
N GLU A 267 -9.94 11.00 -1.73
CA GLU A 267 -8.65 11.62 -2.01
C GLU A 267 -8.74 12.68 -3.13
N TYR A 268 -8.97 13.97 -2.84
CA TYR A 268 -9.26 14.58 -1.53
C TYR A 268 -10.32 15.69 -1.65
N PRO A 269 -11.12 15.96 -0.60
CA PRO A 269 -12.11 17.04 -0.63
C PRO A 269 -11.44 18.42 -0.76
N GLY A 270 -11.88 19.21 -1.74
CA GLY A 270 -11.51 20.61 -1.93
C GLY A 270 -10.14 20.86 -2.58
N VAL A 271 -9.44 19.81 -3.00
CA VAL A 271 -8.15 19.90 -3.71
C VAL A 271 -8.04 18.83 -4.80
N PRO A 272 -7.14 19.00 -5.79
CA PRO A 272 -6.87 17.96 -6.76
C PRO A 272 -6.44 16.65 -6.10
N GLY A 273 -7.04 15.54 -6.54
CA GLY A 273 -6.61 14.17 -6.27
C GLY A 273 -5.97 13.52 -7.49
N ALA A 274 -6.38 12.31 -7.83
CA ALA A 274 -6.06 11.70 -9.11
C ALA A 274 -6.58 12.53 -10.29
N GLU A 275 -5.93 12.40 -11.44
CA GLU A 275 -6.36 13.04 -12.67
C GLU A 275 -7.79 12.61 -13.03
N GLY A 276 -8.65 13.58 -13.36
CA GLY A 276 -10.07 13.37 -13.65
C GLY A 276 -11.01 13.58 -12.46
N ASN A 277 -10.50 13.74 -11.23
CA ASN A 277 -11.35 14.06 -10.08
C ASN A 277 -11.78 15.54 -10.11
N ASP A 278 -13.09 15.78 -10.07
CA ASP A 278 -13.64 17.10 -9.75
C ASP A 278 -13.48 17.41 -8.26
N TYR A 279 -13.33 18.69 -7.93
CA TYR A 279 -13.18 19.18 -6.56
C TYR A 279 -13.68 20.63 -6.47
N GLY A 280 -14.11 21.03 -5.27
CA GLY A 280 -14.62 22.38 -5.02
C GLY A 280 -14.56 22.79 -3.55
N ASP A 281 -14.61 24.09 -3.29
CA ASP A 281 -14.60 24.61 -1.90
C ASP A 281 -15.84 24.12 -1.11
N GLU A 282 -16.91 23.66 -1.77
CA GLU A 282 -18.09 23.07 -1.13
C GLU A 282 -17.90 21.62 -0.64
N ASP A 283 -16.81 20.95 -1.03
CA ASP A 283 -16.61 19.52 -0.78
C ASP A 283 -16.68 19.17 0.70
N ALA A 284 -16.07 19.99 1.56
CA ALA A 284 -16.06 19.72 3.00
C ALA A 284 -17.46 19.76 3.64
N GLU A 285 -18.30 20.72 3.23
CA GLU A 285 -19.68 20.82 3.73
C GLU A 285 -20.53 19.65 3.22
N ASN A 286 -20.42 19.35 1.93
CA ASN A 286 -21.12 18.22 1.32
C ASN A 286 -20.68 16.88 1.91
N PHE A 287 -19.39 16.72 2.19
CA PHE A 287 -18.85 15.51 2.81
C PHE A 287 -19.37 15.34 4.23
N ALA A 288 -19.44 16.44 5.00
CA ALA A 288 -20.05 16.42 6.33
C ALA A 288 -21.53 15.96 6.29
N GLU A 289 -22.30 16.42 5.30
CA GLU A 289 -23.68 15.94 5.11
C GLU A 289 -23.74 14.46 4.71
N LEU A 290 -22.82 13.98 3.86
CA LEU A 290 -22.70 12.55 3.54
C LEU A 290 -22.38 11.71 4.78
N ILE A 291 -21.42 12.13 5.59
CA ILE A 291 -21.06 11.44 6.83
C ILE A 291 -22.27 11.38 7.78
N LYS A 292 -23.03 12.47 7.93
CA LYS A 292 -24.27 12.49 8.74
C LYS A 292 -25.30 11.49 8.21
N THR A 293 -25.55 11.49 6.90
CA THR A 293 -26.48 10.54 6.26
C THR A 293 -26.05 9.09 6.48
N ILE A 294 -24.75 8.78 6.34
CA ILE A 294 -24.21 7.44 6.61
C ILE A 294 -24.38 7.08 8.10
N LYS A 295 -24.02 7.96 9.04
CA LYS A 295 -24.17 7.69 10.49
C LYS A 295 -25.62 7.48 10.91
N GLN A 296 -26.60 8.07 10.22
CA GLN A 296 -28.02 7.82 10.49
C GLN A 296 -28.41 6.37 10.16
N LYS A 297 -27.84 5.78 9.10
CA LYS A 297 -28.09 4.39 8.68
C LYS A 297 -27.20 3.38 9.40
N LEU A 298 -25.99 3.79 9.77
CA LEU A 298 -24.94 2.97 10.38
C LEU A 298 -24.41 3.62 11.69
N PRO A 299 -25.25 3.76 12.74
CA PRO A 299 -24.88 4.50 13.94
C PRO A 299 -23.72 3.86 14.72
N ASP A 300 -23.62 2.52 14.70
CA ASP A 300 -22.62 1.75 15.45
C ASP A 300 -21.31 1.52 14.67
N ILE A 301 -21.27 1.89 13.39
CA ILE A 301 -20.07 1.77 12.56
C ILE A 301 -19.17 2.98 12.79
N LYS A 302 -17.89 2.70 13.02
CA LYS A 302 -16.86 3.74 13.13
C LYS A 302 -16.49 4.25 11.75
N ILE A 303 -16.49 5.57 11.59
CA ILE A 303 -16.11 6.19 10.32
C ILE A 303 -14.71 6.80 10.44
N SER A 304 -13.79 6.40 9.55
CA SER A 304 -12.51 7.07 9.34
C SER A 304 -12.49 7.78 7.98
N ILE A 305 -11.59 8.72 7.79
CA ILE A 305 -11.39 9.44 6.51
C ILE A 305 -9.91 9.50 6.12
N ALA A 306 -9.64 9.55 4.82
CA ALA A 306 -8.32 9.90 4.28
C ALA A 306 -8.03 11.40 4.48
N LEU A 307 -6.81 11.73 4.92
CA LEU A 307 -6.31 13.10 4.97
C LEU A 307 -5.01 13.22 4.18
N ASN A 308 -4.96 14.25 3.32
CA ASN A 308 -3.73 14.66 2.66
C ASN A 308 -2.71 15.13 3.73
N ALA A 309 -1.45 14.76 3.61
CA ALA A 309 -0.43 15.11 4.59
C ALA A 309 0.23 16.50 4.35
N ASP A 310 -0.15 17.21 3.29
CA ASP A 310 0.19 18.62 3.10
C ASP A 310 -0.80 19.49 3.91
N PRO A 311 -0.36 20.26 4.92
CA PRO A 311 -1.25 21.07 5.76
C PRO A 311 -2.14 22.06 4.98
N ASP A 312 -1.63 22.66 3.90
CA ASP A 312 -2.39 23.64 3.12
C ASP A 312 -3.52 22.96 2.35
N LYS A 313 -3.25 21.74 1.83
CA LYS A 313 -4.29 20.92 1.19
C LYS A 313 -5.26 20.35 2.22
N MET A 314 -4.75 19.85 3.35
CA MET A 314 -5.57 19.32 4.45
C MET A 314 -6.55 20.36 5.00
N ALA A 315 -6.17 21.64 5.01
CA ALA A 315 -7.04 22.73 5.44
C ALA A 315 -8.37 22.80 4.65
N LYS A 316 -8.36 22.42 3.37
CA LYS A 316 -9.56 22.40 2.52
C LYS A 316 -10.60 21.35 2.92
N ALA A 317 -10.18 20.29 3.60
CA ALA A 317 -11.10 19.26 4.09
C ALA A 317 -11.95 19.71 5.29
N ASN A 318 -11.62 20.83 5.94
CA ASN A 318 -12.27 21.32 7.16
C ASN A 318 -12.50 20.20 8.21
N VAL A 319 -11.39 19.59 8.65
CA VAL A 319 -11.39 18.38 9.51
C VAL A 319 -12.29 18.51 10.74
N LEU A 320 -12.35 19.69 11.36
CA LEU A 320 -13.21 19.90 12.54
C LEU A 320 -14.70 19.76 12.22
N GLU A 321 -15.14 20.14 11.02
CA GLU A 321 -16.53 19.95 10.60
C GLU A 321 -16.85 18.48 10.32
N LEU A 322 -15.91 17.74 9.72
CA LEU A 322 -16.05 16.30 9.50
C LEU A 322 -16.10 15.52 10.84
N ILE A 323 -15.32 15.94 11.84
CA ILE A 323 -15.39 15.38 13.20
C ILE A 323 -16.79 15.62 13.80
N LYS A 324 -17.33 16.84 13.70
CA LYS A 324 -18.70 17.13 14.20
C LYS A 324 -19.77 16.30 13.48
N ALA A 325 -19.54 15.97 12.20
CA ALA A 325 -20.45 15.12 11.43
C ALA A 325 -20.46 13.66 11.88
N GLY A 326 -19.41 13.20 12.57
CA GLY A 326 -19.33 11.85 13.14
C GLY A 326 -18.10 11.05 12.76
N VAL A 327 -17.05 11.69 12.21
CA VAL A 327 -15.77 11.03 11.99
C VAL A 327 -15.10 10.69 13.32
N GLU A 328 -14.58 9.47 13.42
CA GLU A 328 -13.92 8.91 14.60
C GLU A 328 -12.44 8.58 14.37
N GLY A 329 -11.99 8.53 13.11
CA GLY A 329 -10.60 8.27 12.73
C GLY A 329 -10.09 9.14 11.58
N LEU A 330 -8.84 9.56 11.66
CA LEU A 330 -8.17 10.41 10.67
C LEU A 330 -6.91 9.70 10.19
N ASN A 331 -6.98 9.12 8.99
CA ASN A 331 -5.87 8.41 8.38
C ASN A 331 -5.03 9.41 7.58
N VAL A 332 -3.92 9.86 8.17
CA VAL A 332 -2.99 10.76 7.49
C VAL A 332 -2.20 9.94 6.49
N MET A 333 -2.44 10.18 5.19
CA MET A 333 -1.79 9.52 4.05
C MET A 333 -0.35 10.03 3.91
N SER A 334 0.48 9.76 4.92
CA SER A 334 1.84 10.29 5.07
C SER A 334 2.87 9.52 4.23
N TYR A 335 2.57 9.33 2.95
CA TYR A 335 3.39 8.70 1.93
C TYR A 335 3.19 9.41 0.59
N ASP A 336 3.95 9.00 -0.43
CA ASP A 336 3.94 9.60 -1.77
C ASP A 336 4.28 11.10 -1.81
N PHE A 337 5.13 11.58 -0.90
CA PHE A 337 5.68 12.94 -0.95
C PHE A 337 6.71 13.13 -2.08
N PHE A 338 7.14 12.03 -2.69
CA PHE A 338 8.07 11.97 -3.80
C PHE A 338 7.62 10.88 -4.78
N GLY A 339 7.81 11.12 -6.07
CA GLY A 339 7.69 10.12 -7.12
C GLY A 339 8.19 10.64 -8.46
N SER A 340 8.90 9.79 -9.20
CA SER A 340 9.15 10.01 -10.62
C SER A 340 7.86 9.75 -11.41
N PRO A 341 7.55 10.50 -12.48
CA PRO A 341 8.29 11.61 -13.06
C PRO A 341 7.77 12.99 -12.60
N TRP A 342 6.83 13.02 -11.65
CA TRP A 342 6.09 14.25 -11.29
C TRP A 342 6.80 15.15 -10.27
N ALA A 343 7.71 14.61 -9.46
CA ALA A 343 8.43 15.40 -8.46
C ALA A 343 9.54 16.23 -9.10
N ASP A 344 9.72 17.50 -8.69
CA ASP A 344 10.76 18.37 -9.27
C ASP A 344 12.20 17.91 -8.93
N SER A 345 12.38 17.19 -7.82
CA SER A 345 13.69 16.80 -7.31
C SER A 345 13.60 15.56 -6.43
N LEU A 346 14.75 14.98 -6.06
CA LEU A 346 14.76 13.84 -5.14
C LEU A 346 14.29 14.29 -3.76
N ALA A 347 13.37 13.53 -3.18
CA ALA A 347 12.89 13.69 -1.82
C ALA A 347 12.57 12.32 -1.22
N HIS A 348 12.32 12.30 0.09
CA HIS A 348 11.77 11.10 0.73
C HIS A 348 10.28 11.05 0.49
N HIS A 349 9.72 9.85 0.26
CA HIS A 349 8.29 9.74 -0.01
C HIS A 349 7.43 9.61 1.25
N THR A 350 8.00 9.23 2.40
CA THR A 350 7.23 8.92 3.62
C THR A 350 8.00 9.24 4.92
N ASN A 351 8.80 10.31 4.90
CA ASN A 351 9.64 10.77 6.02
C ASN A 351 8.84 11.30 7.23
N ILE A 352 9.43 11.16 8.42
CA ILE A 352 8.91 11.76 9.66
C ILE A 352 9.03 13.28 9.58
N LYS A 353 10.20 13.78 9.18
CA LYS A 353 10.53 15.22 9.15
C LYS A 353 11.00 15.63 7.76
N ARG A 354 10.79 16.89 7.37
CA ARG A 354 11.36 17.46 6.15
C ARG A 354 12.69 18.17 6.43
N ASP A 355 13.42 18.57 5.37
CA ASP A 355 14.48 19.57 5.50
C ASP A 355 13.84 20.87 6.04
N PRO A 356 14.25 21.38 7.22
CA PRO A 356 13.67 22.60 7.78
C PRO A 356 13.91 23.83 6.91
N ASN A 357 14.86 23.78 5.97
CA ASN A 357 15.17 24.85 5.03
C ASN A 357 14.40 24.75 3.70
N ASN A 358 13.50 23.78 3.55
CA ASN A 358 12.64 23.66 2.38
C ASN A 358 11.19 23.44 2.83
N ASP A 359 10.38 24.49 2.75
CA ASP A 359 8.97 24.50 3.13
C ASP A 359 8.04 23.87 2.08
N GLN A 360 8.55 23.55 0.88
CA GLN A 360 7.79 22.88 -0.17
C GLN A 360 7.76 21.35 -0.01
N LEU A 361 8.54 20.79 0.91
CA LEU A 361 8.55 19.36 1.18
C LEU A 361 7.50 19.01 2.23
N ASN A 362 6.86 17.86 2.07
CA ASN A 362 5.91 17.33 3.05
C ASN A 362 6.62 16.46 4.11
N SER A 363 5.98 16.36 5.27
CA SER A 363 6.41 15.43 6.33
C SER A 363 5.24 14.98 7.19
N MET A 364 5.35 13.79 7.77
CA MET A 364 4.36 13.29 8.73
C MET A 364 4.25 14.22 9.97
N GLU A 365 5.38 14.77 10.44
CA GLU A 365 5.41 15.68 11.59
C GLU A 365 4.63 16.96 11.34
N ASP A 366 4.75 17.58 10.16
CA ASP A 366 4.02 18.81 9.82
C ASP A 366 2.50 18.55 9.76
N ALA A 367 2.08 17.45 9.11
CA ALA A 367 0.68 17.05 9.03
C ALA A 367 0.06 16.81 10.42
N VAL A 368 0.78 16.10 11.29
CA VAL A 368 0.35 15.83 12.67
C VAL A 368 0.29 17.11 13.49
N ASN A 369 1.32 17.95 13.42
CA ASN A 369 1.35 19.20 14.19
C ASN A 369 0.19 20.11 13.77
N TYR A 370 -0.13 20.20 12.48
CA TYR A 370 -1.28 20.96 12.00
C TYR A 370 -2.60 20.49 12.64
N LEU A 371 -2.87 19.17 12.66
CA LEU A 371 -4.06 18.62 13.33
C LEU A 371 -4.09 18.91 14.83
N LEU A 372 -2.94 18.81 15.51
CA LEU A 372 -2.82 19.11 16.93
C LEU A 372 -3.05 20.60 17.22
N GLU A 373 -2.58 21.49 16.36
CA GLU A 373 -2.82 22.95 16.45
C GLU A 373 -4.30 23.31 16.26
N LEU A 374 -5.04 22.51 15.48
CA LEU A 374 -6.51 22.58 15.38
C LEU A 374 -7.24 22.05 16.63
N ASN A 375 -6.51 21.54 17.64
CA ASN A 375 -7.04 20.89 18.83
C ASN A 375 -7.84 19.60 18.54
N VAL A 376 -7.48 18.89 17.45
CA VAL A 376 -7.98 17.54 17.21
C VAL A 376 -7.51 16.62 18.33
N ASN A 377 -8.39 15.74 18.81
CA ASN A 377 -8.02 14.71 19.78
C ASN A 377 -6.89 13.83 19.19
N PRO A 378 -5.69 13.78 19.79
CA PRO A 378 -4.56 13.00 19.27
C PRO A 378 -4.92 11.54 18.97
N LYS A 379 -5.83 10.95 19.77
CA LYS A 379 -6.26 9.55 19.63
C LYS A 379 -7.09 9.25 18.38
N MET A 380 -7.52 10.28 17.65
CA MET A 380 -8.17 10.12 16.35
C MET A 380 -7.16 10.06 15.19
N ILE A 381 -5.89 10.41 15.41
CA ILE A 381 -4.89 10.56 14.36
C ILE A 381 -4.11 9.25 14.19
N PHE A 382 -4.08 8.73 12.96
CA PHE A 382 -3.31 7.55 12.57
C PHE A 382 -2.34 7.92 11.44
N CYS A 383 -1.09 7.50 11.56
CA CYS A 383 -0.05 7.83 10.59
C CYS A 383 0.31 6.64 9.69
N GLY A 384 0.46 6.91 8.39
CA GLY A 384 0.83 5.91 7.39
C GLY A 384 2.33 5.56 7.40
N PHE A 385 2.62 4.27 7.23
CA PHE A 385 3.91 3.77 6.75
C PHE A 385 3.70 2.91 5.50
N ALA A 386 4.69 2.89 4.61
CA ALA A 386 4.57 2.29 3.28
C ALA A 386 5.24 0.92 3.19
N GLY A 387 4.56 -0.04 2.56
CA GLY A 387 5.11 -1.34 2.15
C GLY A 387 5.83 -1.30 0.80
N TYR A 388 6.12 -0.11 0.26
CA TYR A 388 6.73 0.08 -1.04
C TYR A 388 7.63 1.32 -1.06
N SER A 389 8.38 1.48 -2.14
CA SER A 389 9.28 2.60 -2.39
C SER A 389 8.74 3.57 -3.44
N ARG A 390 9.32 4.77 -3.49
CA ARG A 390 9.23 5.63 -4.68
C ARG A 390 10.63 5.82 -5.28
N ASN A 391 10.72 5.58 -6.59
CA ASN A 391 11.98 5.41 -7.30
C ASN A 391 12.29 6.58 -8.24
N ALA A 392 13.57 6.69 -8.63
CA ALA A 392 14.00 7.54 -9.74
C ALA A 392 15.16 6.92 -10.52
N GLN A 393 15.15 7.15 -11.83
CA GLN A 393 16.24 6.88 -12.76
C GLN A 393 17.23 8.03 -12.81
N GLN A 394 18.48 7.72 -13.20
CA GLN A 394 19.52 8.73 -13.47
C GLN A 394 19.64 9.78 -12.35
N ALA A 395 19.41 9.34 -11.11
CA ALA A 395 19.39 10.18 -9.95
C ALA A 395 20.82 10.59 -9.59
N PHE A 396 20.97 11.85 -9.20
CA PHE A 396 22.20 12.44 -8.74
C PHE A 396 22.01 13.03 -7.35
N VAL A 397 22.53 12.31 -6.35
CA VAL A 397 22.47 12.73 -4.95
C VAL A 397 23.61 13.71 -4.64
N THR A 398 23.25 14.95 -4.32
CA THR A 398 24.17 16.04 -3.96
C THR A 398 24.43 16.15 -2.46
N SER A 399 23.46 15.73 -1.65
CA SER A 399 23.55 15.68 -0.18
C SER A 399 22.77 14.46 0.31
N LEU A 400 23.34 13.72 1.27
CA LEU A 400 22.68 12.58 1.90
C LEU A 400 21.74 13.01 3.03
N SER A 401 22.13 14.06 3.78
CA SER A 401 21.40 14.52 4.95
C SER A 401 21.61 16.03 5.18
N PRO A 402 20.56 16.87 4.99
CA PRO A 402 19.27 16.50 4.40
C PRO A 402 19.45 15.95 2.98
N LEU A 403 18.59 15.01 2.56
CA LEU A 403 18.60 14.49 1.20
C LEU A 403 18.38 15.63 0.20
N LYS A 404 19.29 15.79 -0.75
CA LYS A 404 19.15 16.70 -1.89
C LYS A 404 19.69 16.04 -3.14
N GLY A 405 18.97 16.17 -4.23
CA GLY A 405 19.44 15.73 -5.52
C GLY A 405 18.42 16.00 -6.60
N PHE A 406 18.78 15.65 -7.81
CA PHE A 406 17.89 15.72 -8.96
C PHE A 406 17.90 14.37 -9.66
N TYR A 407 16.94 14.18 -10.55
CA TYR A 407 16.90 13.03 -11.43
C TYR A 407 16.53 13.50 -12.83
N THR A 408 16.64 12.60 -13.80
CA THR A 408 16.21 12.89 -15.17
C THR A 408 15.47 11.66 -15.65
N PRO A 409 14.13 11.68 -15.64
CA PRO A 409 13.35 10.54 -16.13
C PRO A 409 13.69 10.32 -17.60
N ASP A 410 13.82 9.07 -18.01
CA ASP A 410 14.16 8.73 -19.38
C ASP A 410 13.07 9.13 -20.37
N ASN A 411 11.81 8.98 -19.95
CA ASN A 411 10.65 9.49 -20.67
C ASN A 411 9.74 10.23 -19.67
N PRO A 412 9.67 11.57 -19.72
CA PRO A 412 8.82 12.33 -18.80
C PRO A 412 7.32 12.22 -19.12
N ASP A 413 6.97 11.85 -20.36
CA ASP A 413 5.57 11.76 -20.81
C ASP A 413 4.96 10.36 -20.53
N GLU A 414 5.80 9.34 -20.36
CA GLU A 414 5.39 7.99 -19.95
C GLU A 414 6.38 7.47 -18.90
N ASP A 415 5.93 7.31 -17.66
CA ASP A 415 6.81 6.82 -16.60
C ASP A 415 7.27 5.39 -16.90
N ASN A 416 8.56 5.24 -17.13
CA ASN A 416 9.22 3.95 -17.32
C ASN A 416 10.24 3.67 -16.21
N THR A 417 10.18 4.39 -15.08
CA THR A 417 11.04 4.17 -13.92
C THR A 417 10.89 2.74 -13.44
N PHE A 418 11.99 2.02 -13.18
CA PHE A 418 11.95 0.65 -12.66
C PHE A 418 11.06 0.51 -11.41
N GLY A 419 10.54 -0.71 -11.23
CA GLY A 419 9.63 -1.04 -10.14
C GLY A 419 9.31 -2.54 -10.09
N SER A 420 8.32 -2.91 -9.26
CA SER A 420 7.85 -4.29 -9.15
C SER A 420 6.71 -4.56 -10.13
N PHE A 421 5.57 -3.90 -9.95
CA PHE A 421 4.33 -4.13 -10.73
C PHE A 421 3.87 -2.91 -11.52
N GLY A 422 4.47 -1.75 -11.24
CA GLY A 422 4.21 -0.49 -11.91
C GLY A 422 5.45 0.38 -11.85
N PRO A 423 5.54 1.39 -12.71
CA PRO A 423 6.71 2.23 -12.78
C PRO A 423 6.87 3.05 -11.49
N GLY A 424 8.13 3.33 -11.15
CA GLY A 424 8.48 4.19 -10.03
C GLY A 424 8.23 3.59 -8.64
N THR A 425 7.82 2.32 -8.54
CA THR A 425 7.36 1.71 -7.29
C THR A 425 7.92 0.30 -7.10
N THR A 426 8.71 0.07 -6.06
CA THR A 426 9.22 -1.26 -5.70
C THR A 426 8.63 -1.70 -4.35
N GLU A 427 7.96 -2.85 -4.33
CA GLU A 427 7.32 -3.35 -3.11
C GLU A 427 8.30 -4.08 -2.20
N PHE A 428 8.00 -4.14 -0.91
CA PHE A 428 8.90 -4.68 0.11
C PHE A 428 9.39 -6.12 -0.17
N PRO A 429 8.60 -7.07 -0.72
CA PRO A 429 9.11 -8.39 -1.10
C PRO A 429 10.23 -8.32 -2.15
N ASP A 430 10.13 -7.37 -3.08
CA ASP A 430 11.14 -7.09 -4.08
C ASP A 430 12.37 -6.40 -3.48
N LEU A 431 12.17 -5.43 -2.58
CA LEU A 431 13.25 -4.81 -1.79
C LEU A 431 14.10 -5.87 -1.07
N LEU A 432 13.47 -6.77 -0.32
CA LEU A 432 14.14 -7.87 0.38
C LEU A 432 14.88 -8.82 -0.58
N ARG A 433 14.25 -9.14 -1.71
CA ARG A 433 14.78 -10.14 -2.64
C ARG A 433 15.91 -9.60 -3.51
N ASN A 434 15.84 -8.35 -3.94
CA ASN A 434 16.72 -7.80 -4.98
C ASN A 434 17.61 -6.66 -4.52
N TYR A 435 17.28 -5.94 -3.44
CA TYR A 435 17.99 -4.71 -3.09
C TYR A 435 18.59 -4.71 -1.68
N LEU A 436 18.07 -5.55 -0.77
CA LEU A 436 18.52 -5.69 0.62
C LEU A 436 19.02 -7.11 0.92
N ASP A 437 20.06 -7.25 1.74
CA ASP A 437 20.56 -8.54 2.23
C ASP A 437 19.82 -9.01 3.52
N SER A 438 20.27 -10.12 4.10
CA SER A 438 19.69 -10.68 5.34
C SER A 438 19.85 -9.78 6.58
N ASP A 439 20.78 -8.83 6.52
CA ASP A 439 21.00 -7.81 7.56
C ASP A 439 20.35 -6.48 7.15
N LEU A 440 19.51 -6.43 6.10
CA LEU A 440 18.94 -5.19 5.54
C LEU A 440 19.98 -4.14 5.10
N LYS A 441 21.17 -4.59 4.71
CA LYS A 441 22.14 -3.73 4.01
C LYS A 441 21.89 -3.80 2.51
N GLY A 442 22.29 -2.76 1.79
CA GLY A 442 22.18 -2.75 0.33
C GLY A 442 23.00 -3.88 -0.33
N LYS A 443 22.45 -4.49 -1.37
CA LYS A 443 23.13 -5.48 -2.24
C LYS A 443 22.94 -5.11 -3.71
N ASN A 444 23.56 -5.86 -4.62
CA ASN A 444 23.52 -5.58 -6.07
C ASN A 444 23.92 -4.13 -6.37
N ASP A 445 25.03 -3.70 -5.77
CA ASP A 445 25.60 -2.34 -5.82
C ASP A 445 24.75 -1.21 -5.25
N PHE A 446 23.58 -1.51 -4.66
CA PHE A 446 22.88 -0.55 -3.82
C PHE A 446 23.57 -0.40 -2.47
N THR A 447 23.54 0.82 -1.95
CA THR A 447 23.88 1.13 -0.56
C THR A 447 22.66 1.71 0.12
N LEU A 448 22.36 1.23 1.33
CA LEU A 448 21.37 1.85 2.21
C LEU A 448 21.99 3.08 2.87
N TYR A 449 21.32 4.22 2.73
CA TYR A 449 21.69 5.50 3.32
C TYR A 449 20.61 5.96 4.29
N THR A 450 21.03 6.69 5.33
CA THR A 450 20.13 7.33 6.30
C THR A 450 20.30 8.85 6.22
N ASP A 451 19.18 9.53 6.01
CA ASP A 451 19.04 10.96 6.22
C ASP A 451 18.62 11.23 7.67
N ALA A 452 19.59 11.64 8.50
CA ALA A 452 19.36 11.92 9.91
C ALA A 452 18.49 13.18 10.17
N VAL A 453 18.40 14.11 9.21
CA VAL A 453 17.55 15.31 9.33
C VAL A 453 16.09 14.92 9.17
N SER A 454 15.79 14.11 8.13
CA SER A 454 14.43 13.66 7.83
C SER A 454 13.98 12.42 8.63
N ASP A 455 14.92 11.80 9.36
CA ASP A 455 14.80 10.49 10.03
C ASP A 455 14.27 9.41 9.06
N ALA A 456 14.82 9.38 7.84
CA ALA A 456 14.35 8.54 6.73
C ALA A 456 15.52 7.79 6.05
N ASP A 457 15.20 6.69 5.38
CA ASP A 457 16.17 5.84 4.68
C ASP A 457 15.90 5.81 3.17
N PHE A 458 16.96 5.56 2.40
CA PHE A 458 16.86 5.35 0.96
C PHE A 458 17.97 4.43 0.46
N LEU A 459 17.70 3.73 -0.64
CA LEU A 459 18.69 2.97 -1.38
C LEU A 459 19.18 3.79 -2.57
N TYR A 460 20.49 3.74 -2.80
CA TYR A 460 21.09 4.38 -3.96
C TYR A 460 22.19 3.51 -4.55
N ASN A 461 22.13 3.31 -5.86
CA ASN A 461 23.20 2.70 -6.65
C ASN A 461 23.97 3.81 -7.35
N GLU A 462 25.17 4.12 -6.85
CA GLU A 462 26.01 5.20 -7.39
C GLU A 462 26.52 4.94 -8.81
N ASN A 463 26.51 3.68 -9.27
CA ASN A 463 27.00 3.31 -10.60
C ASN A 463 25.93 3.55 -11.67
N THR A 464 24.67 3.24 -11.37
CA THR A 464 23.54 3.38 -12.30
C THR A 464 22.76 4.68 -12.11
N GLY A 465 22.82 5.28 -10.91
CA GLY A 465 21.93 6.37 -10.53
C GLY A 465 20.52 5.91 -10.17
N ALA A 466 20.29 4.62 -9.93
CA ALA A 466 18.99 4.14 -9.43
C ALA A 466 18.81 4.56 -7.97
N PHE A 467 17.70 5.24 -7.68
CA PHE A 467 17.32 5.72 -6.35
C PHE A 467 15.98 5.12 -5.93
N LEU A 468 15.85 4.73 -4.66
CA LEU A 468 14.60 4.30 -4.04
C LEU A 468 14.48 4.94 -2.65
N SER A 469 13.49 5.81 -2.43
CA SER A 469 13.09 6.20 -1.08
C SER A 469 12.23 5.08 -0.50
N ILE A 470 12.57 4.58 0.70
CA ILE A 470 11.97 3.36 1.25
C ILE A 470 11.62 3.52 2.74
N GLU A 471 10.70 2.69 3.21
CA GLU A 471 10.62 2.32 4.62
C GLU A 471 11.57 1.16 4.95
N THR A 472 12.12 1.19 6.15
CA THR A 472 12.87 0.11 6.78
C THR A 472 12.26 -0.18 8.17
N PRO A 473 12.56 -1.33 8.80
CA PRO A 473 12.18 -1.55 10.19
C PRO A 473 12.67 -0.44 11.12
N ARG A 474 13.81 0.19 10.84
CA ARG A 474 14.29 1.35 11.59
C ARG A 474 13.33 2.53 11.48
N THR A 475 12.98 2.97 10.27
CA THR A 475 12.11 4.15 10.08
C THR A 475 10.70 3.93 10.63
N VAL A 476 10.12 2.74 10.44
CA VAL A 476 8.80 2.41 11.00
C VAL A 476 8.83 2.38 12.54
N TYR A 477 9.89 1.82 13.14
CA TYR A 477 10.08 1.88 14.59
C TYR A 477 10.14 3.34 15.10
N ARG A 478 10.85 4.22 14.37
CA ARG A 478 10.95 5.65 14.69
C ARG A 478 9.62 6.39 14.53
N LYS A 479 8.83 6.07 13.51
CA LYS A 479 7.46 6.59 13.35
C LYS A 479 6.58 6.18 14.53
N ALA A 480 6.67 4.92 14.93
CA ALA A 480 5.93 4.42 16.09
C ALA A 480 6.35 5.10 17.40
N GLN A 481 7.64 5.39 17.60
CA GLN A 481 8.08 6.21 18.73
C GLN A 481 7.50 7.63 18.67
N PHE A 482 7.51 8.27 17.50
CA PHE A 482 6.88 9.60 17.33
C PHE A 482 5.39 9.57 17.68
N VAL A 483 4.64 8.57 17.18
CA VAL A 483 3.22 8.36 17.46
C VAL A 483 2.96 8.19 18.96
N LYS A 484 3.80 7.39 19.64
CA LYS A 484 3.74 7.20 21.09
C LYS A 484 4.01 8.50 21.85
N ASP A 485 5.08 9.20 21.50
CA ASP A 485 5.50 10.44 22.18
C ASP A 485 4.48 11.56 22.02
N LYS A 486 3.80 11.62 20.87
CA LYS A 486 2.71 12.57 20.59
C LYS A 486 1.34 12.10 21.12
N GLY A 487 1.26 10.88 21.67
CA GLY A 487 0.02 10.32 22.21
C GLY A 487 -1.06 10.05 21.17
N LEU A 488 -0.68 9.77 19.92
CA LEU A 488 -1.62 9.59 18.80
C LEU A 488 -2.39 8.25 18.90
N GLY A 489 -3.31 8.02 17.96
CA GLY A 489 -4.14 6.81 17.89
C GLY A 489 -3.38 5.57 17.42
N GLY A 490 -2.37 5.72 16.55
CA GLY A 490 -1.57 4.60 16.10
C GLY A 490 -1.02 4.76 14.68
N LEU A 491 -0.81 3.63 13.99
CA LEU A 491 -0.23 3.57 12.66
C LEU A 491 -1.00 2.64 11.74
N PHE A 492 -0.86 2.85 10.43
CA PHE A 492 -1.34 1.92 9.42
C PHE A 492 -0.34 1.68 8.30
N VAL A 493 -0.34 0.46 7.76
CA VAL A 493 0.45 0.12 6.56
C VAL A 493 -0.36 0.31 5.28
N TRP A 494 0.26 0.96 4.31
CA TRP A 494 -0.16 0.98 2.91
C TRP A 494 0.88 0.21 2.07
N THR A 495 0.70 -1.08 1.76
CA THR A 495 -0.41 -1.99 2.11
C THR A 495 0.07 -3.25 2.84
N ILE A 496 -0.87 -3.97 3.46
CA ILE A 496 -0.63 -5.26 4.13
C ILE A 496 0.01 -6.25 3.17
N ASP A 497 -0.46 -6.32 1.92
CA ASP A 497 -0.04 -7.28 0.90
C ASP A 497 1.47 -7.27 0.63
N ALA A 498 2.12 -6.14 0.86
CA ALA A 498 3.56 -5.98 0.70
C ALA A 498 4.36 -6.25 1.99
N ASP A 499 3.79 -6.08 3.19
CA ASP A 499 4.52 -6.35 4.43
C ASP A 499 4.59 -7.85 4.71
N ASN A 500 5.79 -8.40 4.89
CA ASN A 500 5.97 -9.81 5.26
C ASN A 500 5.99 -10.03 6.80
N GLY A 501 5.85 -8.96 7.57
CA GLY A 501 5.80 -8.93 9.03
C GLY A 501 6.86 -8.03 9.65
N LEU A 502 7.95 -7.73 8.94
CA LEU A 502 9.03 -6.91 9.51
C LEU A 502 8.57 -5.48 9.82
N LEU A 503 7.76 -4.87 8.96
CA LEU A 503 7.35 -3.48 9.14
C LEU A 503 6.33 -3.36 10.28
N VAL A 504 5.31 -4.22 10.32
CA VAL A 504 4.36 -4.22 11.45
C VAL A 504 5.02 -4.60 12.78
N ASN A 505 5.98 -5.54 12.80
CA ASN A 505 6.74 -5.87 14.00
C ASN A 505 7.48 -4.62 14.52
N ALA A 506 8.10 -3.85 13.62
CA ALA A 506 8.75 -2.58 13.96
C ALA A 506 7.79 -1.54 14.53
N ALA A 507 6.59 -1.42 13.94
CA ALA A 507 5.56 -0.52 14.46
C ALA A 507 5.15 -0.91 15.89
N ARG A 508 4.92 -2.20 16.14
CA ARG A 508 4.56 -2.74 17.47
C ARG A 508 5.65 -2.46 18.51
N GLU A 509 6.90 -2.78 18.20
CA GLU A 509 8.02 -2.58 19.13
C GLU A 509 8.32 -1.10 19.38
N GLY A 510 8.14 -0.23 18.37
CA GLY A 510 8.30 1.22 18.52
C GLY A 510 7.24 1.86 19.42
N LEU A 511 6.01 1.31 19.40
CA LEU A 511 4.96 1.64 20.37
C LEU A 511 5.24 1.07 21.77
N GLY A 512 6.23 0.18 21.90
CA GLY A 512 6.64 -0.45 23.15
C GLY A 512 5.89 -1.75 23.48
N ALA A 513 5.20 -2.35 22.51
CA ALA A 513 4.57 -3.66 22.69
C ALA A 513 5.65 -4.74 22.86
N ALA A 514 5.46 -5.62 23.84
CA ALA A 514 6.37 -6.73 24.10
C ALA A 514 6.02 -7.95 23.21
N PRO A 515 7.02 -8.57 22.56
CA PRO A 515 6.77 -9.78 21.78
C PRO A 515 6.41 -10.96 22.69
N VAL A 516 5.58 -11.86 22.17
CA VAL A 516 5.14 -13.08 22.83
C VAL A 516 5.92 -14.26 22.25
N ALA A 517 6.50 -15.08 23.13
CA ALA A 517 7.23 -16.27 22.73
C ALA A 517 6.28 -17.38 22.20
N PRO A 518 6.72 -18.20 21.22
CA PRO A 518 8.01 -18.10 20.52
C PRO A 518 8.03 -16.93 19.53
N VAL A 519 9.16 -16.22 19.48
CA VAL A 519 9.38 -15.13 18.55
C VAL A 519 9.79 -15.70 17.19
N THR A 520 9.11 -15.31 16.11
CA THR A 520 9.41 -15.73 14.74
C THR A 520 10.73 -15.15 14.27
N ILE A 521 10.99 -13.88 14.58
CA ILE A 521 12.23 -13.19 14.23
C ILE A 521 12.66 -12.14 15.27
N ASP A 522 13.94 -12.12 15.61
CA ASP A 522 14.54 -11.13 16.50
C ASP A 522 14.74 -9.80 15.75
N MET A 523 13.88 -8.82 16.04
CA MET A 523 13.87 -7.53 15.36
C MET A 523 15.01 -6.59 15.77
N SER A 524 15.68 -6.84 16.90
CA SER A 524 16.71 -5.94 17.44
C SER A 524 17.87 -5.70 16.47
N LYS A 525 18.07 -6.62 15.53
CA LYS A 525 19.13 -6.56 14.50
C LYS A 525 18.78 -5.64 13.33
N PHE A 526 17.52 -5.26 13.16
CA PHE A 526 17.02 -4.54 11.98
C PHE A 526 16.79 -3.04 12.21
N TYR A 527 17.04 -2.52 13.41
CA TYR A 527 16.86 -1.10 13.76
C TYR A 527 18.14 -0.25 13.58
N HIS A 528 19.03 -0.64 12.68
CA HIS A 528 20.28 0.07 12.44
C HIS A 528 20.14 1.08 11.30
N ALA A 529 20.89 2.18 11.39
CA ALA A 529 20.98 3.16 10.31
C ALA A 529 21.86 2.66 9.15
N GLY A 530 21.58 3.16 7.94
CA GLY A 530 22.44 3.04 6.78
C GLY A 530 23.68 3.94 6.86
N LYS A 531 24.40 4.07 5.75
CA LYS A 531 25.53 5.00 5.65
C LYS A 531 25.05 6.46 5.75
N ILE A 532 25.89 7.32 6.33
CA ILE A 532 25.66 8.78 6.46
C ILE A 532 26.66 9.63 5.66
N LYS A 533 27.55 8.99 4.89
CA LYS A 533 28.57 9.64 4.05
C LYS A 533 28.73 8.85 2.74
N LEU A 534 28.93 9.57 1.63
CA LEU A 534 29.30 9.00 0.33
C LEU A 534 30.75 8.51 0.34
N ASP A 535 31.06 7.45 -0.40
CA ASP A 535 32.43 6.91 -0.47
C ASP A 535 33.36 7.85 -1.26
N SER A 536 34.52 8.18 -0.67
CA SER A 536 35.40 9.25 -1.16
C SER A 536 36.05 8.99 -2.52
N ARG A 537 36.00 7.76 -3.04
CA ARG A 537 36.63 7.36 -4.32
C ARG A 537 35.75 7.66 -5.55
N GLN A 538 34.45 7.88 -5.38
CA GLN A 538 33.50 8.05 -6.50
C GLN A 538 33.20 9.52 -6.85
N LYS A 539 33.66 10.51 -6.07
CA LYS A 539 33.56 11.94 -6.41
C LYS A 539 34.15 12.32 -7.79
N ARG A 540 35.04 11.50 -8.35
CA ARG A 540 35.68 11.77 -9.66
C ARG A 540 34.79 11.43 -10.88
N SER A 541 33.87 10.45 -10.79
CA SER A 541 32.93 10.16 -11.89
C SER A 541 31.79 11.18 -11.95
N GLN A 542 31.38 11.71 -10.80
CA GLN A 542 30.32 12.71 -10.67
C GLN A 542 30.64 14.04 -11.38
N HIS A 543 31.90 14.48 -11.39
CA HIS A 543 32.33 15.70 -12.12
C HIS A 543 32.17 15.57 -13.65
N SER A 544 32.35 14.36 -14.19
CA SER A 544 32.18 14.07 -15.62
C SER A 544 30.72 14.20 -16.08
N PHE A 545 29.74 13.89 -15.23
CA PHE A 545 28.31 13.93 -15.58
C PHE A 545 27.76 15.36 -15.58
N ILE A 546 28.13 16.18 -14.59
CA ILE A 546 27.75 17.60 -14.51
C ILE A 546 28.21 18.37 -15.77
N THR A 547 29.37 18.02 -16.31
CA THR A 547 29.94 18.66 -17.50
C THR A 547 29.13 18.33 -18.77
N LYS A 548 28.54 17.12 -18.86
CA LYS A 548 27.66 16.71 -19.97
C LYS A 548 26.26 17.32 -19.89
N LEU A 549 25.68 17.43 -18.69
CA LEU A 549 24.37 18.08 -18.46
C LEU A 549 24.40 19.59 -18.76
N HIS A 550 25.51 20.29 -18.45
CA HIS A 550 25.68 21.69 -18.85
C HIS A 550 25.79 21.86 -20.36
N GLN A 551 26.42 20.91 -21.07
CA GLN A 551 26.51 20.96 -22.52
C GLN A 551 25.15 20.72 -23.20
N SER A 552 24.30 19.81 -22.69
CA SER A 552 22.98 19.55 -23.29
C SER A 552 21.97 20.69 -23.08
N LYS A 553 22.00 21.37 -21.92
CA LYS A 553 21.16 22.56 -21.67
C LYS A 553 21.57 23.78 -22.51
N THR A 554 22.83 23.86 -22.93
CA THR A 554 23.31 24.97 -23.77
C THR A 554 22.94 24.80 -25.25
N VAL A 555 22.72 23.56 -25.71
CA VAL A 555 22.33 23.27 -27.10
C VAL A 555 20.83 23.47 -27.35
N LYS A 556 19.97 23.36 -26.33
CA LYS A 556 18.52 23.64 -26.45
C LYS A 556 18.15 25.15 -26.38
N LYS A 557 19.12 26.05 -26.25
CA LYS A 557 18.92 27.52 -26.20
C LYS A 557 19.55 28.27 -27.40
N LYS A 558 19.77 27.61 -28.53
CA LYS A 558 20.17 28.27 -29.79
C LYS A 558 19.23 27.92 -30.92
#